data_AF-A0A1Q4ZRF9-F1
#
_entry.id   AF-A0A1Q4ZRF9-F1
#
_cell.length_a   1.000
_cell.length_b   1.000
_cell.length_c   1.000
_cell.angle_alpha   90.00
_cell.angle_beta   90.00
_cell.angle_gamma   90.00
#
_symmetry.space_group_name_H-M   'P 1'
#
loop_
_entity.id
_entity.type
_entity.pdbx_description
1 polymer ?
#
loop_
_entity_poly.entity_id
_entity_poly.type
_entity_poly.pdbx_seq_one_letter_code
_entity_poly.pdbx_strand_id
1 'polypeptide(L)'
;MIRSFRRCGNAPGTLTPQDQVALDTFRANLAAIAAVRDPEPWTPGHYQALAVRVGPYIERAHTRPGDDHGPDLIAVSLEHPGGPYASYGARHRKLGWLRCETTKILGAWNPAYTPLTHAAAGLDLPDDIGMDPAHYALYIEARKRDGSLDGHTLLRLGPYTQTRHAQQDHDRLTAALDGRETTLAPGYRITMRFGPLCVSDHQLFTDPYETDIVALLNAAVADVRG
;
A
#
# COMPACT_ATOMS: atom_id res chain seq x y z
N MET A 1 14.06 59.90 20.47
CA MET A 1 15.09 58.91 20.83
C MET A 1 14.88 57.68 19.95
N ILE A 2 15.66 57.51 18.89
CA ILE A 2 15.48 56.42 17.92
C ILE A 2 16.09 55.15 18.53
N ARG A 3 15.25 54.15 18.85
CA ARG A 3 15.72 52.81 19.21
C ARG A 3 16.33 52.18 17.96
N SER A 4 17.66 52.18 17.89
CA SER A 4 18.38 51.42 16.88
C SER A 4 18.13 49.93 17.11
N PHE A 5 17.50 49.28 16.13
CA PHE A 5 17.52 47.82 16.05
C PHE A 5 18.99 47.40 15.95
N ARG A 6 19.54 46.83 17.03
CA ARG A 6 20.85 46.18 16.97
C ARG A 6 20.72 45.04 15.98
N ARG A 7 21.46 45.10 14.86
CA ARG A 7 21.74 43.90 14.05
C ARG A 7 22.34 42.87 15.00
N CYS A 8 21.66 41.75 15.23
CA CYS A 8 22.31 40.54 15.73
C CYS A 8 23.33 40.15 14.67
N GLY A 9 24.59 40.56 14.84
CA GLY A 9 25.67 40.09 14.02
C GLY A 9 25.89 38.61 14.30
N ASN A 10 25.97 37.79 13.26
CA ASN A 10 26.52 36.45 13.37
C ASN A 10 27.88 36.58 14.06
N ALA A 11 28.12 35.84 15.15
CA ALA A 11 29.39 35.87 15.84
C ALA A 11 30.51 35.60 14.80
N PRO A 12 31.52 36.49 14.65
CA PRO A 12 32.61 36.23 13.73
C PRO A 12 33.39 34.99 14.23
N GLY A 13 33.32 33.91 13.48
CA GLY A 13 33.96 32.63 13.83
C GLY A 13 33.55 31.51 12.87
N THR A 14 34.33 30.43 12.86
CA THR A 14 33.99 29.19 12.13
C THR A 14 32.70 28.62 12.69
N LEU A 15 31.77 28.18 11.83
CA LEU A 15 30.52 27.53 12.27
C LEU A 15 30.84 26.39 13.22
N THR A 16 30.21 26.39 14.39
CA THR A 16 30.32 25.26 15.30
C THR A 16 29.54 24.07 14.72
N PRO A 17 29.83 22.83 15.16
CA PRO A 17 29.03 21.67 14.77
C PRO A 17 27.53 21.85 15.09
N GLN A 18 27.20 22.57 16.17
CA GLN A 18 25.81 22.86 16.54
C GLN A 18 25.16 23.84 15.56
N ASP A 19 25.89 24.88 15.13
CA ASP A 19 25.40 25.82 14.12
C ASP A 19 25.18 25.13 12.77
N GLN A 20 26.05 24.17 12.42
CA GLN A 20 25.92 23.37 11.21
C GLN A 20 24.66 22.50 11.24
N VAL A 21 24.39 21.81 12.36
CA VAL A 21 23.16 21.02 12.55
C VAL A 21 21.91 21.90 12.46
N ALA A 22 21.93 23.09 13.06
CA ALA A 22 20.82 24.03 12.99
C ALA A 22 20.57 24.51 11.54
N LEU A 23 21.64 24.82 10.81
CA LEU A 23 21.56 25.25 9.41
C LEU A 23 21.04 24.13 8.50
N ASP A 24 21.50 22.90 8.71
CA ASP A 24 21.06 21.74 7.94
C ASP A 24 19.58 21.42 8.20
N THR A 25 19.15 21.53 9.46
CA THR A 25 17.72 21.41 9.82
C THR A 25 16.87 22.47 9.13
N PHE A 26 17.34 23.73 9.12
CA PHE A 26 16.64 24.82 8.45
C PHE A 26 16.53 24.59 6.94
N ARG A 27 17.62 24.17 6.29
CA ARG A 27 17.62 23.84 4.85
C ARG A 27 16.68 22.67 4.54
N ALA A 28 16.67 21.64 5.36
CA ALA A 28 15.75 20.52 5.22
C ALA A 28 14.28 20.96 5.31
N ASN A 29 13.95 21.83 6.27
CA ASN A 29 12.60 22.38 6.42
C ASN A 29 12.18 23.23 5.22
N LEU A 30 13.07 24.06 4.67
CA LEU A 30 12.78 24.82 3.45
C LEU A 30 12.54 23.91 2.25
N ALA A 31 13.35 22.87 2.08
CA ALA A 31 13.16 21.89 1.00
C ALA A 31 11.81 21.16 1.15
N ALA A 32 11.45 20.80 2.39
CA ALA A 32 10.16 20.16 2.68
C ALA A 32 8.97 21.06 2.32
N ILE A 33 9.02 22.34 2.71
CA ILE A 33 7.98 23.33 2.37
C ILE A 33 7.88 23.50 0.84
N ALA A 34 9.03 23.58 0.14
CA ALA A 34 9.04 23.68 -1.30
C ALA A 34 8.37 22.47 -1.96
N ALA A 35 8.70 21.25 -1.50
CA ALA A 35 8.11 20.01 -2.00
C ALA A 35 6.60 19.96 -1.78
N VAL A 36 6.10 20.43 -0.63
CA VAL A 36 4.64 20.50 -0.39
C VAL A 36 3.94 21.51 -1.30
N ARG A 37 4.62 22.59 -1.66
CA ARG A 37 4.04 23.70 -2.43
C ARG A 37 3.96 23.39 -3.91
N ASP A 38 4.92 22.62 -4.43
CA ASP A 38 4.99 22.18 -5.81
C ASP A 38 5.35 20.69 -5.84
N PRO A 39 4.40 19.82 -5.47
CA PRO A 39 4.66 18.39 -5.40
C PRO A 39 4.80 17.84 -6.81
N GLU A 40 5.81 16.99 -7.01
CA GLU A 40 5.91 16.19 -8.23
C GLU A 40 4.65 15.32 -8.35
N PRO A 41 3.86 15.43 -9.43
CA PRO A 41 2.65 14.64 -9.60
C PRO A 41 2.97 13.16 -9.53
N TRP A 42 2.07 12.39 -8.93
CA TRP A 42 2.16 10.95 -9.03
C TRP A 42 1.44 10.47 -10.29
N THR A 43 1.99 9.43 -10.94
CA THR A 43 1.38 8.84 -12.13
C THR A 43 0.88 7.43 -11.80
N PRO A 44 -0.42 7.15 -11.97
CA PRO A 44 -0.99 5.82 -11.84
C PRO A 44 -0.25 4.77 -12.69
N GLY A 45 0.04 3.59 -12.13
CA GLY A 45 0.67 2.48 -12.85
C GLY A 45 2.20 2.51 -12.91
N HIS A 46 2.85 3.51 -12.30
CA HIS A 46 4.30 3.68 -12.36
C HIS A 46 5.07 3.05 -11.18
N TYR A 47 4.38 2.35 -10.26
CA TYR A 47 5.01 1.60 -9.16
C TYR A 47 6.02 2.43 -8.35
N GLN A 48 5.72 3.71 -8.15
CA GLN A 48 6.60 4.64 -7.42
C GLN A 48 6.13 4.84 -5.98
N ALA A 49 7.07 5.21 -5.11
CA ALA A 49 6.73 5.65 -3.77
C ALA A 49 5.93 6.97 -3.85
N LEU A 50 4.96 7.12 -2.94
CA LEU A 50 4.04 8.24 -2.84
C LEU A 50 4.25 9.01 -1.54
N ALA A 51 3.95 10.30 -1.58
CA ALA A 51 3.75 11.12 -0.40
C ALA A 51 2.26 11.17 -0.07
N VAL A 52 1.86 10.60 1.07
CA VAL A 52 0.46 10.50 1.48
C VAL A 52 0.23 11.26 2.79
N ARG A 53 -0.83 12.05 2.86
CA ARG A 53 -1.19 12.80 4.06
C ARG A 53 -1.83 11.89 5.11
N VAL A 54 -1.26 11.91 6.32
CA VAL A 54 -1.78 11.24 7.52
C VAL A 54 -1.91 12.28 8.62
N GLY A 55 -3.13 12.75 8.87
CA GLY A 55 -3.36 13.90 9.75
C GLY A 55 -2.54 15.13 9.31
N PRO A 56 -1.76 15.76 10.21
CA PRO A 56 -0.90 16.90 9.86
C PRO A 56 0.46 16.50 9.26
N TYR A 57 0.76 15.20 9.14
CA TYR A 57 2.04 14.69 8.66
C TYR A 57 1.93 14.11 7.24
N ILE A 58 3.09 13.87 6.63
CA ILE A 58 3.24 13.25 5.32
C ILE A 58 4.03 11.97 5.50
N GLU A 59 3.43 10.85 5.13
CA GLU A 59 4.05 9.54 5.19
C GLU A 59 4.45 9.07 3.79
N ARG A 60 5.56 8.33 3.77
CA ARG A 60 5.94 7.56 2.59
C ARG A 60 4.98 6.39 2.46
N ALA A 61 4.47 6.17 1.27
CA ALA A 61 3.72 4.97 0.95
C ALA A 61 4.23 4.37 -0.36
N HIS A 62 3.91 3.11 -0.62
CA HIS A 62 4.05 2.54 -1.94
C HIS A 62 2.71 2.03 -2.41
N THR A 63 2.46 2.18 -3.71
CA THR A 63 1.27 1.61 -4.32
C THR A 63 1.38 0.11 -4.43
N ARG A 64 0.23 -0.55 -4.42
CA ARG A 64 0.20 -1.95 -4.74
C ARG A 64 0.25 -2.14 -6.26
N PRO A 65 1.10 -3.06 -6.75
CA PRO A 65 1.02 -3.57 -8.11
C PRO A 65 -0.39 -3.87 -8.62
N GLY A 66 -0.82 -3.16 -9.67
CA GLY A 66 -2.07 -3.39 -10.38
C GLY A 66 -3.33 -2.84 -9.70
N ASP A 67 -3.20 -2.17 -8.55
CA ASP A 67 -4.30 -1.50 -7.84
C ASP A 67 -3.99 -0.01 -7.61
N ASP A 68 -3.21 0.55 -8.53
CA ASP A 68 -2.70 1.92 -8.53
C ASP A 68 -3.25 2.76 -9.68
N HIS A 69 -4.26 2.23 -10.37
CA HIS A 69 -4.97 2.85 -11.49
C HIS A 69 -6.33 3.46 -11.12
N GLY A 70 -6.79 3.26 -9.88
CA GLY A 70 -8.09 3.75 -9.41
C GLY A 70 -8.14 5.29 -9.34
N PRO A 71 -9.19 5.95 -9.87
CA PRO A 71 -9.26 7.41 -9.92
C PRO A 71 -9.51 8.03 -8.54
N ASP A 72 -10.31 7.38 -7.70
CA ASP A 72 -10.72 7.89 -6.39
C ASP A 72 -10.02 7.20 -5.22
N LEU A 73 -9.68 5.92 -5.39
CA LEU A 73 -9.16 5.08 -4.32
C LEU A 73 -8.18 4.06 -4.89
N ILE A 74 -7.04 3.90 -4.22
CA ILE A 74 -6.00 2.92 -4.53
C ILE A 74 -5.55 2.18 -3.28
N ALA A 75 -4.93 1.01 -3.46
CA ALA A 75 -4.28 0.32 -2.34
C ALA A 75 -2.84 0.82 -2.16
N VAL A 76 -2.51 1.24 -0.94
CA VAL A 76 -1.14 1.62 -0.56
C VAL A 76 -0.72 0.91 0.72
N SER A 77 0.57 0.78 0.95
CA SER A 77 1.10 0.45 2.27
C SER A 77 2.03 1.57 2.68
N LEU A 78 1.88 2.06 3.91
CA LEU A 78 2.85 2.98 4.48
C LEU A 78 4.22 2.29 4.54
N GLU A 79 5.27 3.07 4.28
CA GLU A 79 6.66 2.66 4.34
C GLU A 79 7.41 3.52 5.35
N HIS A 80 8.44 2.95 5.96
CA HIS A 80 9.39 3.75 6.71
C HIS A 80 10.04 4.79 5.77
N PRO A 81 10.21 6.07 6.18
CA PRO A 81 10.72 7.11 5.28
C PRO A 81 12.14 6.83 4.77
N GLY A 82 12.96 6.15 5.57
CA GLY A 82 14.28 5.61 5.18
C GLY A 82 14.25 4.52 4.10
N GLY A 83 13.07 4.12 3.64
CA GLY A 83 12.88 3.18 2.53
C GLY A 83 12.45 1.77 2.95
N PRO A 84 12.25 0.87 1.97
CA PRO A 84 11.63 -0.43 2.18
C PRO A 84 12.47 -1.38 3.05
N TYR A 85 13.78 -1.14 3.15
CA TYR A 85 14.71 -1.94 3.96
C TYR A 85 14.96 -1.36 5.34
N ALA A 86 14.43 -0.18 5.65
CA ALA A 86 14.54 0.37 6.98
C ALA A 86 13.67 -0.46 7.94
N SER A 87 14.24 -0.85 9.07
CA SER A 87 13.52 -1.64 10.06
C SER A 87 12.37 -0.83 10.65
N TYR A 88 11.22 -1.49 10.77
CA TYR A 88 10.13 -1.00 11.60
C TYR A 88 10.56 -1.15 13.06
N GLY A 89 10.77 -0.03 13.75
CA GLY A 89 11.05 -0.03 15.19
C GLY A 89 9.79 -0.31 16.02
N ALA A 90 9.94 -0.46 17.33
CA ALA A 90 8.81 -0.70 18.24
C ALA A 90 7.69 0.38 18.16
N ARG A 91 8.04 1.58 17.70
CA ARG A 91 7.16 2.75 17.51
C ARG A 91 6.48 2.82 16.14
N HIS A 92 7.09 2.21 15.13
CA HIS A 92 6.59 2.21 13.75
C HIS A 92 6.00 0.85 13.45
N ARG A 93 4.67 0.75 13.49
CA ARG A 93 3.95 -0.49 13.16
C ARG A 93 3.72 -0.61 11.66
N LYS A 94 3.77 -1.84 11.14
CA LYS A 94 3.38 -2.14 9.75
C LYS A 94 1.86 -2.37 9.68
N LEU A 95 1.15 -1.47 9.02
CA LEU A 95 -0.31 -1.51 8.90
C LEU A 95 -0.82 -2.42 7.77
N GLY A 96 0.06 -2.87 6.88
CA GLY A 96 -0.32 -3.65 5.70
C GLY A 96 -0.89 -2.76 4.60
N TRP A 97 -1.76 -3.34 3.77
CA TRP A 97 -2.43 -2.62 2.67
C TRP A 97 -3.63 -1.84 3.18
N LEU A 98 -3.75 -0.60 2.73
CA LEU A 98 -4.72 0.41 3.15
C LEU A 98 -5.45 0.97 1.94
N ARG A 99 -6.72 1.34 2.14
CA ARG A 99 -7.54 2.06 1.17
C ARG A 99 -7.21 3.54 1.26
N CYS A 100 -6.45 4.03 0.28
CA CYS A 100 -6.06 5.42 0.21
C CYS A 100 -6.91 6.14 -0.83
N GLU A 101 -7.67 7.14 -0.38
CA GLU A 101 -8.28 8.10 -1.29
C GLU A 101 -7.19 8.86 -2.04
N THR A 102 -7.32 8.99 -3.36
CA THR A 102 -6.30 9.66 -4.19
C THR A 102 -6.12 11.13 -3.81
N THR A 103 -7.13 11.75 -3.19
CA THR A 103 -7.08 13.10 -2.61
C THR A 103 -6.11 13.25 -1.43
N LYS A 104 -5.76 12.14 -0.74
CA LYS A 104 -4.73 12.12 0.31
C LYS A 104 -3.31 12.06 -0.25
N ILE A 105 -3.15 11.73 -1.53
CA ILE A 105 -1.85 11.66 -2.20
C ILE A 105 -1.44 13.07 -2.61
N LEU A 106 -0.31 13.53 -2.09
CA LEU A 106 0.26 14.83 -2.47
C LEU A 106 1.01 14.75 -3.79
N GLY A 107 1.63 13.60 -4.07
CA GLY A 107 2.46 13.38 -5.25
C GLY A 107 3.41 12.21 -5.08
N ALA A 108 4.42 12.15 -5.94
CA ALA A 108 5.54 11.23 -5.79
C ALA A 108 6.29 11.49 -4.48
N TRP A 109 6.83 10.43 -3.87
CA TRP A 109 7.66 10.58 -2.69
C TRP A 109 8.97 11.30 -3.04
N ASN A 110 9.19 12.44 -2.40
CA ASN A 110 10.46 13.17 -2.39
C ASN A 110 11.13 13.01 -1.01
N PRO A 111 12.43 12.67 -0.92
CA PRO A 111 13.15 12.63 0.36
C PRO A 111 13.06 13.92 1.19
N ALA A 112 12.79 15.08 0.57
CA ALA A 112 12.51 16.34 1.25
C ALA A 112 11.28 16.29 2.19
N TYR A 113 10.35 15.34 2.00
CA TYR A 113 9.24 15.14 2.93
C TYR A 113 9.64 14.43 4.24
N THR A 114 10.83 13.84 4.31
CA THR A 114 11.28 13.07 5.48
C THR A 114 11.09 13.83 6.81
N PRO A 115 11.45 15.13 6.95
CA PRO A 115 11.23 15.88 8.19
C PRO A 115 9.76 16.08 8.58
N LEU A 116 8.82 15.85 7.65
CA LEU A 116 7.37 16.03 7.85
C LEU A 116 6.65 14.71 8.17
N THR A 117 7.40 13.63 8.45
CA THR A 117 6.85 12.33 8.86
C THR A 117 6.67 12.26 10.37
N HIS A 118 5.76 11.42 10.86
CA HIS A 118 5.68 11.10 12.28
C HIS A 118 7.01 10.53 12.79
N ALA A 119 7.67 9.72 11.97
CA ALA A 119 8.98 9.13 12.29
C ALA A 119 10.03 10.19 12.62
N ALA A 120 10.16 11.23 11.79
CA ALA A 120 11.10 12.32 12.03
C ALA A 120 10.74 13.16 13.26
N ALA A 121 9.46 13.26 13.59
CA ALA A 121 8.99 13.90 14.82
C ALA A 121 9.15 13.01 16.08
N GLY A 122 9.59 11.76 15.94
CA GLY A 122 9.70 10.81 17.05
C GLY A 122 8.35 10.34 17.61
N LEU A 123 7.29 10.46 16.82
CA LEU A 123 5.90 10.12 17.17
C LEU A 123 5.49 8.76 16.58
N ASP A 124 4.58 8.09 17.27
CA ASP A 124 3.89 6.92 16.74
C ASP A 124 2.85 7.34 15.68
N LEU A 125 2.50 6.42 14.78
CA LEU A 125 1.33 6.62 13.93
C LEU A 125 0.06 6.62 14.79
N PRO A 126 -0.91 7.51 14.52
CA PRO A 126 -2.16 7.52 15.26
C PRO A 126 -2.92 6.20 15.07
N ASP A 127 -3.79 5.87 16.03
CA ASP A 127 -4.59 4.65 15.96
C ASP A 127 -5.53 4.66 14.75
N ASP A 128 -6.13 5.81 14.49
CA ASP A 128 -6.86 6.10 13.26
C ASP A 128 -6.01 7.03 12.38
N ILE A 129 -5.53 6.48 11.25
CA ILE A 129 -4.80 7.23 10.22
C ILE A 129 -5.72 7.81 9.14
N GLY A 130 -7.04 7.60 9.26
CA GLY A 130 -8.04 8.00 8.28
C GLY A 130 -7.92 7.23 6.96
N MET A 131 -7.48 5.97 7.02
CA MET A 131 -7.45 5.02 5.89
C MET A 131 -7.85 3.65 6.42
N ASP A 132 -8.92 3.09 5.87
CA ASP A 132 -9.37 1.76 6.25
C ASP A 132 -8.41 0.69 5.72
N PRO A 133 -8.30 -0.47 6.39
CA PRO A 133 -7.64 -1.64 5.82
C PRO A 133 -8.19 -1.98 4.43
N ALA A 134 -7.30 -2.36 3.51
CA ALA A 134 -7.72 -2.89 2.22
C ALA A 134 -8.56 -4.15 2.42
N HIS A 135 -9.68 -4.25 1.70
CA HIS A 135 -10.37 -5.53 1.56
C HIS A 135 -9.51 -6.46 0.73
N TYR A 136 -9.55 -7.74 1.04
CA TYR A 136 -8.83 -8.77 0.32
C TYR A 136 -9.78 -9.65 -0.47
N ALA A 137 -9.23 -10.35 -1.45
CA ALA A 137 -9.94 -11.34 -2.22
C ALA A 137 -9.03 -12.51 -2.60
N LEU A 138 -9.65 -13.67 -2.81
CA LEU A 138 -9.02 -14.80 -3.46
C LEU A 138 -9.51 -14.90 -4.90
N TYR A 139 -8.58 -14.95 -5.82
CA TYR A 139 -8.83 -15.18 -7.23
C TYR A 139 -8.42 -16.61 -7.54
N ILE A 140 -9.36 -17.41 -8.00
CA ILE A 140 -9.12 -18.78 -8.43
C ILE A 140 -9.19 -18.77 -9.96
N GLU A 141 -8.14 -19.25 -10.61
CA GLU A 141 -7.96 -19.12 -12.05
C GLU A 141 -7.57 -20.46 -12.67
N ALA A 142 -8.16 -20.76 -13.82
CA ALA A 142 -7.72 -21.84 -14.70
C ALA A 142 -6.72 -21.26 -15.70
N ARG A 143 -5.44 -21.58 -15.52
CA ARG A 143 -4.34 -21.14 -16.39
C ARG A 143 -3.98 -22.26 -17.36
N LYS A 144 -3.71 -21.95 -18.64
CA LYS A 144 -3.25 -22.97 -19.58
C LYS A 144 -1.93 -23.58 -19.11
N ARG A 145 -1.72 -24.87 -19.41
CA ARG A 145 -0.47 -25.57 -19.05
C ARG A 145 0.72 -25.26 -19.94
N ASP A 146 0.50 -24.57 -21.06
CA ASP A 146 1.53 -24.26 -22.06
C ASP A 146 2.44 -23.08 -21.65
N GLY A 147 2.24 -22.51 -20.47
CA GLY A 147 3.02 -21.36 -19.97
C GLY A 147 2.56 -20.02 -20.52
N SER A 148 1.48 -19.99 -21.31
CA SER A 148 0.82 -18.75 -21.71
C SER A 148 0.23 -18.02 -20.50
N LEU A 149 0.18 -16.69 -20.58
CA LEU A 149 -0.59 -15.86 -19.65
C LEU A 149 -2.12 -16.03 -19.83
N ASP A 150 -2.54 -16.78 -20.84
CA ASP A 150 -3.94 -17.13 -21.07
C ASP A 150 -4.51 -17.96 -19.92
N GLY A 151 -5.55 -17.42 -19.30
CA GLY A 151 -6.39 -18.12 -18.35
C GLY A 151 -7.65 -17.32 -18.09
N HIS A 152 -8.62 -17.94 -17.44
CA HIS A 152 -9.84 -17.27 -17.02
C HIS A 152 -10.06 -17.46 -15.53
N THR A 153 -10.72 -16.48 -14.92
CA THR A 153 -11.11 -16.55 -13.51
C THR A 153 -12.27 -17.51 -13.36
N LEU A 154 -12.12 -18.54 -12.53
CA LEU A 154 -13.15 -19.50 -12.18
C LEU A 154 -14.05 -18.95 -11.07
N LEU A 155 -13.43 -18.40 -10.03
CA LEU A 155 -14.12 -17.96 -8.83
C LEU A 155 -13.38 -16.78 -8.22
N ARG A 156 -14.15 -15.82 -7.72
CA ARG A 156 -13.67 -14.65 -6.98
C ARG A 156 -14.32 -14.68 -5.61
N LEU A 157 -13.54 -14.86 -4.55
CA LEU A 157 -14.03 -14.84 -3.17
C LEU A 157 -13.63 -13.54 -2.50
N GLY A 158 -14.58 -12.85 -1.90
CA GLY A 158 -14.36 -11.62 -1.17
C GLY A 158 -15.66 -10.81 -1.00
N PRO A 159 -15.62 -9.68 -0.28
CA PRO A 159 -14.45 -9.10 0.38
C PRO A 159 -14.07 -9.86 1.66
N TYR A 160 -12.78 -10.00 1.91
CA TYR A 160 -12.26 -10.31 3.23
C TYR A 160 -11.82 -9.02 3.91
N THR A 161 -12.37 -8.72 5.07
CA THR A 161 -11.95 -7.57 5.89
C THR A 161 -10.68 -7.85 6.70
N GLN A 162 -10.31 -9.12 6.84
CA GLN A 162 -9.11 -9.56 7.58
C GLN A 162 -8.29 -10.55 6.75
N THR A 163 -6.98 -10.29 6.62
CA THR A 163 -6.04 -11.16 5.91
C THR A 163 -6.06 -12.60 6.42
N ARG A 164 -6.21 -12.79 7.74
CA ARG A 164 -6.23 -14.14 8.35
C ARG A 164 -7.36 -15.02 7.84
N HIS A 165 -8.55 -14.45 7.57
CA HIS A 165 -9.69 -15.22 7.07
C HIS A 165 -9.46 -15.63 5.61
N ALA A 166 -8.96 -14.69 4.80
CA ALA A 166 -8.57 -14.99 3.43
C ALA A 166 -7.46 -16.05 3.37
N GLN A 167 -6.47 -16.00 4.27
CA GLN A 167 -5.41 -17.02 4.36
C GLN A 167 -5.97 -18.38 4.76
N GLN A 168 -6.86 -18.44 5.75
CA GLN A 168 -7.50 -19.67 6.17
C GLN A 168 -8.28 -20.33 5.02
N ASP A 169 -9.02 -19.54 4.25
CA ASP A 169 -9.78 -20.03 3.12
C ASP A 169 -8.88 -20.39 1.92
N HIS A 170 -7.79 -19.66 1.71
CA HIS A 170 -6.73 -20.05 0.77
C HIS A 170 -6.13 -21.41 1.14
N ASP A 171 -5.81 -21.65 2.41
CA ASP A 171 -5.20 -22.90 2.86
C ASP A 171 -6.17 -24.08 2.73
N ARG A 172 -7.46 -23.86 3.02
CA ARG A 172 -8.54 -24.84 2.78
C ARG A 172 -8.68 -25.20 1.31
N LEU A 173 -8.69 -24.21 0.42
CA LEU A 173 -8.77 -24.46 -1.02
C LEU A 173 -7.51 -25.15 -1.54
N THR A 174 -6.34 -24.80 -1.02
CA THR A 174 -5.07 -25.45 -1.36
C THR A 174 -5.11 -26.92 -0.96
N ALA A 175 -5.55 -27.23 0.25
CA ALA A 175 -5.72 -28.61 0.70
C ALA A 175 -6.76 -29.38 -0.15
N ALA A 176 -7.85 -28.74 -0.56
CA ALA A 176 -8.85 -29.36 -1.43
C ALA A 176 -8.35 -29.62 -2.86
N LEU A 177 -7.36 -28.84 -3.29
CA LEU A 177 -6.72 -28.89 -4.60
C LEU A 177 -5.50 -29.81 -4.66
N ASP A 178 -4.95 -30.24 -3.52
CA ASP A 178 -3.73 -31.05 -3.44
C ASP A 178 -3.80 -32.29 -4.34
N GLY A 179 -2.91 -32.33 -5.34
CA GLY A 179 -2.84 -33.40 -6.34
C GLY A 179 -3.95 -33.37 -7.40
N ARG A 180 -4.84 -32.38 -7.37
CA ARG A 180 -6.00 -32.22 -8.26
C ARG A 180 -5.94 -30.98 -9.14
N GLU A 181 -4.96 -30.09 -8.96
CA GLU A 181 -4.84 -28.81 -9.67
C GLU A 181 -4.84 -28.97 -11.18
N THR A 182 -4.34 -30.10 -11.66
CA THR A 182 -4.21 -30.40 -13.08
C THR A 182 -5.30 -31.35 -13.59
N THR A 183 -5.94 -32.13 -12.72
CA THR A 183 -6.96 -33.12 -13.12
C THR A 183 -8.37 -32.53 -13.13
N LEU A 184 -8.58 -31.40 -12.46
CA LEU A 184 -9.88 -30.73 -12.35
C LEU A 184 -10.36 -30.11 -13.67
N ALA A 185 -9.48 -29.55 -14.49
CA ALA A 185 -9.85 -29.01 -15.80
C ALA A 185 -8.81 -29.47 -16.84
N PRO A 186 -9.17 -30.39 -17.77
CA PRO A 186 -8.24 -30.85 -18.80
C PRO A 186 -7.65 -29.68 -19.59
N GLY A 187 -6.33 -29.68 -19.79
CA GLY A 187 -5.61 -28.59 -20.48
C GLY A 187 -5.27 -27.36 -19.60
N TYR A 188 -5.83 -27.29 -18.39
CA TYR A 188 -5.59 -26.19 -17.45
C TYR A 188 -4.88 -26.69 -16.18
N ARG A 189 -4.30 -25.73 -15.46
CA ARG A 189 -3.85 -25.84 -14.08
C ARG A 189 -4.61 -24.81 -13.26
N ILE A 190 -5.24 -25.26 -12.20
CA ILE A 190 -5.89 -24.37 -11.24
C ILE A 190 -4.82 -23.70 -10.40
N THR A 191 -4.90 -22.38 -10.32
CA THR A 191 -4.00 -21.53 -9.53
C THR A 191 -4.84 -20.58 -8.69
N MET A 192 -4.26 -20.13 -7.58
CA MET A 192 -4.91 -19.21 -6.66
C MET A 192 -4.01 -18.02 -6.40
N ARG A 193 -4.63 -16.84 -6.31
CA ARG A 193 -3.95 -15.59 -6.02
C ARG A 193 -4.69 -14.86 -4.91
N PHE A 194 -3.96 -14.51 -3.87
CA PHE A 194 -4.43 -13.61 -2.81
C PHE A 194 -4.14 -12.15 -3.19
N GLY A 195 -5.17 -11.32 -3.23
CA GLY A 195 -5.15 -9.94 -3.72
C GLY A 195 -5.91 -8.97 -2.81
N PRO A 196 -5.82 -7.65 -2.98
CA PRO A 196 -6.87 -6.77 -2.49
C PRO A 196 -8.10 -7.01 -3.38
N LEU A 197 -9.24 -6.58 -2.90
CA LEU A 197 -10.43 -6.48 -3.71
C LEU A 197 -10.41 -5.14 -4.46
N CYS A 198 -10.49 -5.20 -5.80
CA CYS A 198 -10.81 -4.04 -6.61
C CYS A 198 -12.26 -3.61 -6.30
N VAL A 199 -12.45 -2.42 -5.74
CA VAL A 199 -13.76 -1.95 -5.27
C VAL A 199 -14.76 -1.83 -6.43
N SER A 200 -14.30 -1.43 -7.62
CA SER A 200 -15.14 -1.35 -8.82
C SER A 200 -15.72 -2.70 -9.25
N ASP A 201 -15.03 -3.79 -8.94
CA ASP A 201 -15.42 -5.14 -9.31
C ASP A 201 -16.19 -5.85 -8.19
N HIS A 202 -16.54 -5.17 -7.10
CA HIS A 202 -17.09 -5.78 -5.89
C HIS A 202 -18.30 -6.70 -6.17
N GLN A 203 -19.16 -6.32 -7.11
CA GLN A 203 -20.33 -7.11 -7.51
C GLN A 203 -19.98 -8.46 -8.16
N LEU A 204 -18.75 -8.65 -8.63
CA LEU A 204 -18.25 -9.89 -9.22
C LEU A 204 -17.71 -10.87 -8.17
N PHE A 205 -17.63 -10.48 -6.91
CA PHE A 205 -17.12 -11.33 -5.82
C PHE A 205 -18.26 -12.04 -5.10
N THR A 206 -18.04 -13.31 -4.82
CA THR A 206 -18.90 -14.08 -3.91
C THR A 206 -18.43 -13.85 -2.48
N ASP A 207 -19.36 -13.43 -1.62
CA ASP A 207 -19.10 -13.26 -0.19
C ASP A 207 -18.77 -14.63 0.42
N PRO A 208 -17.57 -14.81 0.99
CA PRO A 208 -17.16 -16.07 1.59
C PRO A 208 -17.84 -16.31 2.95
N TYR A 209 -18.48 -15.30 3.55
CA TYR A 209 -19.12 -15.44 4.86
C TYR A 209 -20.26 -16.46 4.79
N GLU A 210 -20.22 -17.45 5.70
CA GLU A 210 -21.18 -18.57 5.79
C GLU A 210 -21.29 -19.47 4.54
N THR A 211 -20.39 -19.31 3.57
CA THR A 211 -20.42 -20.11 2.34
C THR A 211 -19.39 -21.24 2.38
N ASP A 212 -19.75 -22.42 1.86
CA ASP A 212 -18.81 -23.51 1.64
C ASP A 212 -17.96 -23.21 0.38
N ILE A 213 -16.79 -22.61 0.60
CA ILE A 213 -15.85 -22.24 -0.47
C ILE A 213 -15.34 -23.43 -1.29
N VAL A 214 -15.29 -24.63 -0.71
CA VAL A 214 -14.83 -25.84 -1.43
C VAL A 214 -15.95 -26.34 -2.33
N ALA A 215 -17.20 -26.27 -1.88
CA ALA A 215 -18.36 -26.54 -2.73
C ALA A 215 -18.41 -25.56 -3.91
N LEU A 216 -18.19 -24.26 -3.67
CA LEU A 216 -18.12 -23.25 -4.73
C LEU A 216 -17.02 -23.55 -5.75
N LEU A 217 -15.84 -23.94 -5.29
CA LEU A 217 -14.74 -24.33 -6.19
C LEU A 217 -15.15 -25.52 -7.07
N ASN A 218 -15.75 -26.55 -6.48
CA ASN A 218 -16.17 -27.73 -7.23
C ASN A 218 -17.25 -27.39 -8.27
N ALA A 219 -18.20 -26.51 -7.93
CA ALA A 219 -19.22 -26.02 -8.87
C ALA A 219 -18.59 -25.24 -10.03
N ALA A 220 -17.71 -24.28 -9.72
CA ALA A 220 -17.03 -23.47 -10.74
C ALA A 220 -16.16 -24.31 -11.70
N VAL A 221 -15.52 -25.37 -11.19
CA VAL A 221 -14.76 -26.31 -12.04
C VAL A 221 -15.69 -27.16 -12.92
N ALA A 222 -16.86 -27.56 -12.42
CA ALA A 222 -17.81 -28.36 -13.19
C ALA A 222 -18.34 -27.58 -14.40
N ASP A 223 -18.61 -26.29 -14.24
CA ASP A 223 -19.09 -25.41 -15.33
C ASP A 223 -18.07 -25.26 -16.47
N VAL A 224 -16.76 -25.44 -16.22
CA VAL A 224 -15.72 -25.40 -17.27
C VAL A 224 -15.62 -26.71 -18.05
N ARG A 225 -16.19 -27.80 -17.53
CA ARG A 225 -16.22 -29.13 -18.20
C ARG A 225 -17.45 -29.32 -19.10
N GLY A 226 -18.49 -28.49 -18.95
CA GLY A 226 -19.70 -28.49 -19.77
C GLY A 226 -19.59 -27.58 -20.98
#